data_AF-A0A965EX75-F1
#
_entry.id   AF-A0A965EX75-F1
#
_cell.length_a   1.000
_cell.length_b   1.000
_cell.length_c   1.000
_cell.angle_alpha   90.00
_cell.angle_beta   90.00
_cell.angle_gamma   90.00
#
_symmetry.space_group_name_H-M   'P 1'
#
loop_
_entity.id
_entity.type
_entity.pdbx_description
1 polymer ?
#
loop_
_entity_poly.entity_id
_entity_poly.type
_entity_poly.pdbx_seq_one_letter_code
_entity_poly.pdbx_strand_id
1 'polypeptide(L)'
;MRKTPSYAKIIEEIDRSSQFRRFDTVRITAWFVVFLGCIWSMIGVLLGAPTISYVAAIAIFGSVFAAVAIRTKYHVAARSVWMLSGIFAVFSGSFVVHPAGHTDYMFTAMVGGAFLIFSLVHEKRYIFFFSVFDVFMWWLQWYVRDDITQFRVISEEIAKTYFVVPSIVT
;
A
#
# COMPACT_ATOMS: atom_id res chain seq x y z
N MET A 1 -0.81 30.57 39.73
CA MET A 1 0.12 29.61 39.10
C MET A 1 -0.61 28.88 37.97
N ARG A 2 -0.21 29.08 36.70
CA ARG A 2 -0.73 28.30 35.57
C ARG A 2 -0.21 26.86 35.73
N LYS A 3 -1.09 25.89 35.95
CA LYS A 3 -0.70 24.46 35.90
C LYS A 3 -0.27 24.16 34.46
N THR A 4 1.01 23.90 34.26
CA THR A 4 1.52 23.36 32.99
C THR A 4 0.75 22.09 32.66
N PRO A 5 0.19 21.95 31.45
CA PRO A 5 -0.48 20.72 31.07
C PRO A 5 0.52 19.56 31.15
N SER A 6 0.06 18.43 31.71
CA SER A 6 0.85 17.19 31.75
C SER A 6 1.30 16.83 30.33
N TYR A 7 2.54 16.35 30.19
CA TYR A 7 3.12 15.88 28.92
C TYR A 7 2.16 14.97 28.13
N ALA A 8 1.40 14.11 28.83
CA ALA A 8 0.42 13.23 28.21
C ALA A 8 -0.69 14.00 27.47
N LYS A 9 -1.17 15.12 28.03
CA LYS A 9 -2.19 15.97 27.38
C LYS A 9 -1.65 16.66 26.15
N ILE A 10 -0.39 17.11 26.18
CA ILE A 10 0.28 17.74 25.04
C ILE A 10 0.38 16.74 23.88
N ILE A 11 0.81 15.49 24.16
CA ILE A 11 0.91 14.43 23.14
C ILE A 11 -0.47 14.10 22.56
N GLU A 12 -1.51 14.03 23.39
CA GLU A 12 -2.88 13.73 22.93
C GLU A 12 -3.43 14.85 22.02
N GLU A 13 -3.19 16.11 22.37
CA GLU A 13 -3.61 17.27 21.56
C GLU A 13 -2.87 17.32 20.22
N ILE A 14 -1.56 17.03 20.22
CA ILE A 14 -0.77 16.87 18.99
C ILE A 14 -1.32 15.74 18.13
N ASP A 15 -1.57 14.54 18.69
CA ASP A 15 -2.10 13.42 17.91
C ASP A 15 -3.47 13.76 17.32
N ARG A 16 -4.36 14.40 18.09
CA ARG A 16 -5.67 14.85 17.60
C ARG A 16 -5.56 15.84 16.44
N SER A 17 -4.65 16.81 16.53
CA SER A 17 -4.38 17.73 15.42
C SER A 17 -3.81 17.02 14.18
N SER A 18 -3.00 15.98 14.40
CA SER A 18 -2.40 15.18 13.33
C SER A 18 -3.40 14.29 12.61
N GLN A 19 -4.51 13.89 13.26
CA GLN A 19 -5.56 13.07 12.63
C GLN A 19 -6.18 13.76 11.41
N PHE A 20 -6.47 15.06 11.48
CA PHE A 20 -7.02 15.79 10.33
C PHE A 20 -6.05 15.81 9.15
N ARG A 21 -4.76 16.05 9.42
CA ARG A 21 -3.71 15.98 8.39
C ARG A 21 -3.57 14.59 7.80
N ARG A 22 -3.73 13.53 8.61
CA ARG A 22 -3.75 12.14 8.12
C ARG A 22 -4.90 11.91 7.16
N PHE A 23 -6.10 12.41 7.43
CA PHE A 23 -7.24 12.20 6.53
C PHE A 23 -7.02 12.85 5.16
N ASP A 24 -6.49 14.07 5.13
CA ASP A 24 -6.18 14.73 3.87
C ASP A 24 -5.02 14.05 3.15
N THR A 25 -3.99 13.62 3.88
CA THR A 25 -2.88 12.83 3.33
C THR A 25 -3.43 11.57 2.67
N VAL A 26 -4.17 10.73 3.41
CA VAL A 26 -4.78 9.49 2.92
C VAL A 26 -5.60 9.74 1.67
N ARG A 27 -6.43 10.80 1.65
CA ARG A 27 -7.29 11.11 0.51
C ARG A 27 -6.48 11.51 -0.73
N ILE A 28 -5.49 12.38 -0.57
CA ILE A 28 -4.63 12.84 -1.67
C ILE A 28 -3.83 11.67 -2.23
N THR A 29 -3.19 10.90 -1.35
CA THR A 29 -2.40 9.73 -1.76
C THR A 29 -3.26 8.63 -2.36
N ALA A 30 -4.48 8.41 -1.86
CA ALA A 30 -5.40 7.44 -2.45
C ALA A 30 -5.79 7.83 -3.88
N TRP A 31 -6.10 9.11 -4.14
CA TRP A 31 -6.37 9.57 -5.52
C TRP A 31 -5.14 9.47 -6.43
N PHE A 32 -3.95 9.74 -5.89
CA PHE A 32 -2.71 9.52 -6.61
C PHE A 32 -2.51 8.03 -6.98
N VAL A 33 -2.79 7.11 -6.06
CA VAL A 33 -2.76 5.67 -6.34
C VAL A 33 -3.82 5.26 -7.37
N VAL A 34 -5.02 5.85 -7.35
CA VAL A 34 -6.03 5.62 -8.40
C VAL A 34 -5.50 6.04 -9.77
N PHE A 35 -4.90 7.23 -9.86
CA PHE A 35 -4.30 7.72 -11.10
C PHE A 35 -3.19 6.78 -11.61
N LEU A 36 -2.25 6.39 -10.75
CA LEU A 36 -1.19 5.44 -11.11
C LEU A 36 -1.77 4.07 -11.49
N GLY A 37 -2.77 3.58 -10.77
CA GLY A 37 -3.45 2.32 -11.07
C GLY A 37 -4.10 2.34 -12.44
N CYS A 38 -4.72 3.46 -12.85
CA CYS A 38 -5.27 3.60 -14.19
C CYS A 38 -4.18 3.54 -15.27
N ILE A 39 -3.01 4.14 -15.04
CA ILE A 39 -1.85 4.04 -15.94
C ILE A 39 -1.40 2.59 -16.05
N TRP A 40 -1.20 1.91 -14.92
CA TRP A 40 -0.80 0.50 -14.89
C TRP A 40 -1.82 -0.42 -15.58
N SER A 41 -3.10 -0.16 -15.36
CA SER A 41 -4.18 -0.90 -16.01
C SER A 41 -4.15 -0.71 -17.53
N MET A 42 -3.89 0.51 -18.01
CA MET A 42 -3.74 0.80 -19.44
C MET A 42 -2.51 0.10 -20.03
N ILE A 43 -1.37 0.13 -19.33
CA ILE A 43 -0.16 -0.61 -19.75
C ILE A 43 -0.46 -2.10 -19.89
N GLY A 44 -1.15 -2.70 -18.92
CA GLY A 44 -1.56 -4.10 -18.97
C GLY A 44 -2.36 -4.46 -20.23
N VAL A 45 -3.32 -3.61 -20.60
CA VAL A 45 -4.11 -3.79 -21.83
C VAL A 45 -3.24 -3.64 -23.09
N LEU A 46 -2.38 -2.62 -23.15
CA LEU A 46 -1.52 -2.36 -24.31
C LEU A 46 -0.48 -3.46 -24.54
N LEU A 47 0.01 -4.10 -23.47
CA LEU A 47 0.95 -5.21 -23.54
C LEU A 47 0.28 -6.58 -23.77
N GLY A 48 -1.06 -6.64 -23.89
CA GLY A 48 -1.79 -7.90 -24.00
C GLY A 48 -1.75 -8.75 -22.73
N ALA A 49 -1.46 -8.13 -21.58
CA ALA A 49 -1.27 -8.76 -20.28
C ALA A 49 -2.37 -8.31 -19.28
N PRO A 50 -3.63 -8.77 -19.45
CA PRO A 50 -4.77 -8.30 -18.64
C PRO A 50 -4.61 -8.58 -17.15
N THR A 51 -3.76 -9.53 -16.77
CA THR A 51 -3.43 -9.84 -15.37
C THR A 51 -2.88 -8.63 -14.63
N ILE A 52 -2.09 -7.76 -15.29
CA ILE A 52 -1.63 -6.50 -14.68
C ILE A 52 -2.81 -5.58 -14.36
N SER A 53 -3.77 -5.48 -15.27
CA SER A 53 -4.96 -4.66 -15.08
C SER A 53 -5.82 -5.16 -13.92
N TYR A 54 -5.92 -6.47 -13.72
CA TYR A 54 -6.61 -7.04 -12.55
C TYR A 54 -5.90 -6.74 -11.24
N VAL A 55 -4.56 -6.82 -11.20
CA VAL A 55 -3.78 -6.43 -10.02
C VAL A 55 -3.95 -4.95 -9.70
N ALA A 56 -3.86 -4.09 -10.72
CA ALA A 56 -4.07 -2.65 -10.57
C ALA A 56 -5.49 -2.33 -10.04
N ALA A 57 -6.50 -3.08 -10.50
CA ALA A 57 -7.87 -2.90 -10.04
C ALA A 57 -8.01 -3.09 -8.52
N ILE A 58 -7.31 -4.05 -7.91
CA ILE A 58 -7.32 -4.27 -6.45
C ILE A 58 -6.91 -2.99 -5.72
N ALA A 59 -5.79 -2.39 -6.13
CA ALA A 59 -5.29 -1.16 -5.52
C ALA A 59 -6.22 0.04 -5.78
N ILE A 60 -6.80 0.15 -6.98
CA ILE A 60 -7.77 1.21 -7.32
C ILE A 60 -9.00 1.10 -6.43
N PHE A 61 -9.61 -0.08 -6.32
CA PHE A 61 -10.84 -0.26 -5.54
C PHE A 61 -10.64 0.09 -4.08
N GLY A 62 -9.56 -0.39 -3.45
CA GLY A 62 -9.26 -0.03 -2.07
C GLY A 62 -8.96 1.46 -1.89
N SER A 63 -8.29 2.09 -2.86
CA SER A 63 -8.00 3.53 -2.83
C SER A 63 -9.26 4.39 -2.99
N VAL A 64 -10.16 4.05 -3.92
CA VAL A 64 -11.45 4.74 -4.07
C VAL A 64 -12.27 4.60 -2.79
N PHE A 65 -12.36 3.37 -2.25
CA PHE A 65 -13.06 3.14 -1.00
C PHE A 65 -12.50 3.99 0.13
N ALA A 66 -11.17 4.03 0.29
CA ALA A 66 -10.50 4.85 1.29
C ALA A 66 -10.80 6.34 1.12
N ALA A 67 -10.66 6.87 -0.10
CA ALA A 67 -10.86 8.28 -0.40
C ALA A 67 -12.29 8.76 -0.08
N VAL A 68 -13.29 7.89 -0.23
CA VAL A 68 -14.70 8.19 0.09
C VAL A 68 -14.99 7.98 1.58
N ALA A 69 -14.53 6.87 2.16
CA ALA A 69 -14.88 6.47 3.53
C ALA A 69 -14.05 7.16 4.63
N ILE A 70 -12.92 7.79 4.31
CA ILE A 70 -11.98 8.35 5.30
C ILE A 70 -12.57 9.47 6.16
N ARG A 71 -13.58 10.20 5.67
CA ARG A 71 -14.26 11.27 6.44
C ARG A 71 -15.49 10.81 7.20
N THR A 72 -15.76 9.50 7.20
CA THR A 72 -16.86 8.91 7.97
C THR A 72 -16.40 8.49 9.37
N LYS A 73 -17.34 8.06 10.21
CA LYS A 73 -17.02 7.42 11.50
C LYS A 73 -16.17 6.15 11.37
N TYR A 74 -16.02 5.59 10.17
CA TYR A 74 -15.28 4.37 9.89
C TYR A 74 -13.87 4.63 9.31
N HIS A 75 -13.28 5.79 9.56
CA HIS A 75 -11.97 6.21 9.04
C HIS A 75 -10.81 5.22 9.30
N VAL A 76 -10.85 4.47 10.41
CA VAL A 76 -9.87 3.40 10.67
C VAL A 76 -10.06 2.24 9.70
N ALA A 77 -11.30 1.78 9.52
CA ALA A 77 -11.61 0.70 8.59
C ALA A 77 -11.30 1.11 7.14
N ALA A 78 -11.54 2.38 6.77
CA ALA A 78 -11.16 2.93 5.47
C ALA A 78 -9.65 2.77 5.20
N ARG A 79 -8.80 3.17 6.15
CA ARG A 79 -7.33 2.99 6.06
C ARG A 79 -6.92 1.53 6.07
N SER A 80 -7.58 0.69 6.87
CA SER A 80 -7.29 -0.75 6.92
C SER A 80 -7.60 -1.46 5.60
N VAL A 81 -8.74 -1.16 4.98
CA VAL A 81 -9.11 -1.71 3.66
C VAL A 81 -8.14 -1.23 2.60
N TRP A 82 -7.76 0.05 2.64
CA TRP A 82 -6.75 0.59 1.75
C TRP A 82 -5.42 -0.15 1.87
N MET A 83 -4.95 -0.34 3.10
CA MET A 83 -3.72 -1.04 3.40
C MET A 83 -3.75 -2.48 2.89
N LEU A 84 -4.81 -3.23 3.23
CA LEU A 84 -4.98 -4.60 2.76
C LEU A 84 -4.97 -4.68 1.23
N SER A 85 -5.68 -3.76 0.56
CA SER A 85 -5.72 -3.74 -0.91
C SER A 85 -4.34 -3.52 -1.51
N GLY A 86 -3.52 -2.65 -0.90
CA GLY A 86 -2.13 -2.41 -1.31
C GLY A 86 -1.27 -3.66 -1.14
N ILE A 87 -1.33 -4.30 0.03
CA ILE A 87 -0.59 -5.54 0.32
C ILE A 87 -0.97 -6.63 -0.69
N PHE A 88 -2.26 -6.85 -0.94
CA PHE A 88 -2.72 -7.86 -1.89
C PHE A 88 -2.37 -7.53 -3.34
N ALA A 89 -2.36 -6.26 -3.72
CA ALA A 89 -1.92 -5.82 -5.04
C ALA A 89 -0.42 -6.06 -5.23
N VAL A 90 0.42 -5.71 -4.24
CA VAL A 90 1.87 -5.99 -4.27
C VAL A 90 2.13 -7.49 -4.30
N PHE A 91 1.49 -8.26 -3.42
CA PHE A 91 1.61 -9.71 -3.38
C PHE A 91 1.24 -10.35 -4.72
N SER A 92 0.09 -10.01 -5.28
CA SER A 92 -0.34 -10.56 -6.57
C SER A 92 0.56 -10.10 -7.71
N GLY A 93 0.93 -8.81 -7.74
CA GLY A 93 1.79 -8.21 -8.77
C GLY A 93 3.20 -8.80 -8.80
N SER A 94 3.72 -9.22 -7.64
CA SER A 94 5.04 -9.85 -7.52
C SER A 94 5.16 -11.18 -8.27
N PHE A 95 4.04 -11.87 -8.54
CA PHE A 95 4.02 -13.10 -9.35
C PHE A 95 3.82 -12.83 -10.84
N VAL A 96 3.27 -11.68 -11.20
CA VAL A 96 3.00 -11.31 -12.61
C VAL A 96 4.27 -10.84 -13.30
N VAL A 97 5.16 -10.18 -12.57
CA VAL A 97 6.40 -9.58 -13.09
C VAL A 97 7.57 -10.53 -12.93
N HIS A 98 8.43 -10.61 -13.94
CA HIS A 98 9.67 -11.37 -13.83
C HIS A 98 10.50 -10.86 -12.63
N PRO A 99 11.15 -11.73 -11.84
CA PRO A 99 11.88 -11.33 -10.65
C PRO A 99 12.99 -10.28 -10.84
N ALA A 100 13.50 -10.16 -12.06
CA ALA A 100 14.45 -9.10 -12.42
C ALA A 100 13.89 -7.68 -12.29
N GLY A 101 12.56 -7.53 -12.16
CA GLY A 101 11.89 -6.26 -11.90
C GLY A 101 11.89 -5.85 -10.43
N HIS A 102 12.30 -6.73 -9.49
CA HIS A 102 12.37 -6.45 -8.05
C HIS A 102 11.08 -5.90 -7.42
N THR A 103 9.92 -6.33 -7.93
CA THR A 103 8.60 -5.87 -7.46
C THR A 103 8.31 -6.27 -6.00
N ASP A 104 9.05 -7.22 -5.47
CA ASP A 104 9.04 -7.61 -4.06
C ASP A 104 9.58 -6.52 -3.12
N TYR A 105 10.37 -5.56 -3.60
CA TYR A 105 10.81 -4.45 -2.76
C TYR A 105 9.67 -3.52 -2.33
N MET A 106 8.55 -3.54 -3.05
CA MET A 106 7.36 -2.77 -2.71
C MET A 106 6.71 -3.20 -1.38
N PHE A 107 7.01 -4.41 -0.87
CA PHE A 107 6.63 -4.79 0.50
C PHE A 107 7.27 -3.86 1.54
N THR A 108 8.52 -3.42 1.33
CA THR A 108 9.18 -2.48 2.26
C THR A 108 8.43 -1.14 2.34
N ALA A 109 7.94 -0.63 1.20
CA ALA A 109 7.10 0.55 1.14
C ALA A 109 5.76 0.34 1.89
N MET A 110 5.17 -0.85 1.79
CA MET A 110 3.96 -1.19 2.52
C MET A 110 4.18 -1.19 4.03
N VAL A 111 5.30 -1.72 4.53
CA VAL A 111 5.65 -1.57 5.96
C VAL A 111 5.68 -0.09 6.36
N GLY A 112 6.37 0.76 5.59
CA GLY A 112 6.41 2.21 5.84
C GLY A 112 5.03 2.87 5.80
N GLY A 113 4.16 2.44 4.88
CA GLY A 113 2.78 2.90 4.75
C GLY A 113 1.98 2.76 6.03
N ALA A 114 2.20 1.68 6.81
CA ALA A 114 1.48 1.44 8.06
C ALA A 114 1.75 2.55 9.08
N PHE A 115 3.01 3.00 9.16
CA PHE A 115 3.45 4.06 10.08
C PHE A 115 2.97 5.45 9.63
N LEU A 116 2.73 5.64 8.33
CA LEU A 116 2.21 6.90 7.80
C LEU A 116 0.71 7.04 8.03
N ILE A 117 -0.06 5.97 7.85
CA ILE A 117 -1.53 6.06 7.86
C ILE A 117 -2.13 5.87 9.25
N PHE A 118 -1.48 5.15 10.17
CA PHE A 118 -2.00 4.91 11.53
C PHE A 118 -1.27 5.74 12.60
N SER A 119 -1.98 6.08 13.67
CA SER A 119 -1.40 6.76 14.83
C SER A 119 -0.42 5.87 15.60
N LEU A 120 0.80 6.37 15.79
CA LEU A 120 1.80 5.78 16.69
C LEU A 120 1.40 5.83 18.17
N VAL A 121 0.38 6.61 18.53
CA VAL A 121 -0.08 6.74 19.93
C VAL A 121 -1.27 5.81 20.16
N HIS A 122 -2.32 5.94 19.34
CA HIS A 122 -3.62 5.29 19.57
C HIS A 122 -3.87 4.04 18.74
N GLU A 123 -3.13 3.83 17.64
CA GLU A 123 -3.43 2.81 16.63
C GLU A 123 -2.28 1.81 16.44
N LYS A 124 -1.38 1.71 17.42
CA LYS A 124 -0.19 0.82 17.42
C LYS A 124 -0.50 -0.62 17.01
N ARG A 125 -1.65 -1.16 17.44
CA ARG A 125 -2.09 -2.52 17.09
C ARG A 125 -2.24 -2.72 15.59
N TYR A 126 -2.70 -1.70 14.86
CA TYR A 126 -2.89 -1.77 13.41
C TYR A 126 -1.53 -1.68 12.71
N ILE A 127 -0.63 -0.81 13.18
CA ILE A 127 0.74 -0.73 12.69
C ILE A 127 1.43 -2.09 12.82
N PHE A 128 1.37 -2.69 14.01
CA PHE A 128 1.95 -4.00 14.27
C PHE A 128 1.33 -5.07 13.38
N PHE A 129 -0.01 -5.15 13.34
CA PHE A 129 -0.72 -6.14 12.54
C PHE A 129 -0.33 -6.03 11.05
N PHE A 130 -0.42 -4.84 10.45
CA PHE A 130 -0.15 -4.67 9.03
C PHE A 130 1.33 -4.86 8.69
N SER A 131 2.25 -4.42 9.54
CA SER A 131 3.68 -4.63 9.30
C SER A 131 4.05 -6.11 9.35
N VAL A 132 3.55 -6.84 10.36
CA VAL A 132 3.80 -8.28 10.49
C VAL A 132 3.12 -9.05 9.38
N PHE A 133 1.88 -8.69 9.03
CA PHE A 133 1.14 -9.31 7.95
C PHE A 133 1.82 -9.09 6.60
N ASP A 134 2.34 -7.89 6.35
CA ASP A 134 3.07 -7.57 5.13
C ASP A 134 4.39 -8.34 5.01
N VAL A 135 5.18 -8.40 6.09
CA VAL A 135 6.40 -9.22 6.15
C VAL A 135 6.08 -10.70 5.97
N PHE A 136 4.98 -11.18 6.55
CA PHE A 136 4.51 -12.55 6.34
C PHE A 136 4.12 -12.80 4.88
N MET A 137 3.42 -11.87 4.23
CA MET A 137 3.07 -11.96 2.81
C MET A 137 4.31 -11.94 1.92
N TRP A 138 5.32 -11.13 2.25
CA TRP A 138 6.60 -11.12 1.55
C TRP A 138 7.33 -12.45 1.71
N TRP A 139 7.41 -12.99 2.93
CA TRP A 139 8.00 -14.30 3.16
C TRP A 139 7.25 -15.41 2.42
N LEU A 140 5.91 -15.39 2.46
CA LEU A 140 5.08 -16.34 1.73
C LEU A 140 5.34 -16.25 0.23
N GLN A 141 5.40 -15.04 -0.31
CA GLN A 141 5.73 -14.79 -1.71
C GLN A 141 7.05 -15.42 -2.07
N TRP A 142 8.11 -15.17 -1.29
CA TRP A 142 9.43 -15.73 -1.51
C TRP A 142 9.41 -17.26 -1.46
N TYR A 143 8.68 -17.84 -0.51
CA TYR A 143 8.55 -19.28 -0.33
C TYR A 143 7.89 -19.97 -1.53
N VAL A 144 6.83 -19.40 -2.12
CA VAL A 144 6.09 -20.03 -3.22
C VAL A 144 6.50 -19.55 -4.62
N ARG A 145 7.37 -18.54 -4.74
CA ARG A 145 7.66 -17.84 -5.99
C ARG A 145 8.19 -18.74 -7.10
N ASP A 146 9.00 -19.73 -6.75
CA ASP A 146 9.63 -20.62 -7.75
C ASP A 146 8.71 -21.78 -8.16
N ASP A 147 7.67 -22.07 -7.37
CA ASP A 147 6.64 -23.07 -7.70
C ASP A 147 5.51 -22.48 -8.56
N ILE A 148 5.40 -21.15 -8.61
CA ILE A 148 4.27 -20.41 -9.21
C ILE A 148 4.77 -19.57 -10.41
N THR A 149 5.54 -20.16 -11.31
CA THR A 149 6.10 -19.45 -12.48
C THR A 149 5.08 -19.22 -13.59
N GLN A 150 4.01 -20.02 -13.66
CA GLN A 150 2.97 -19.96 -14.69
C GLN A 150 2.16 -18.66 -14.70
N PHE A 151 2.19 -17.89 -13.60
CA PHE A 151 1.52 -16.59 -13.51
C PHE A 151 2.38 -15.42 -14.00
N ARG A 152 3.65 -15.67 -14.36
CA ARG A 152 4.57 -14.64 -14.89
C ARG A 152 4.17 -14.31 -16.33
N VAL A 153 3.56 -13.14 -16.50
CA VAL A 153 3.11 -12.65 -17.82
C VAL A 153 4.13 -11.67 -18.41
N ILE A 154 4.93 -11.01 -17.58
CA ILE A 154 5.93 -10.05 -18.03
C ILE A 154 7.30 -10.71 -18.17
N SER A 155 7.90 -10.57 -19.35
CA SER A 155 9.22 -11.10 -19.66
C SER A 155 10.33 -10.38 -18.89
N GLU A 156 11.49 -11.01 -18.80
CA GLU A 156 12.66 -10.44 -18.13
C GLU A 156 13.10 -9.10 -18.71
N GLU A 157 13.08 -8.96 -20.05
CA GLU A 157 13.47 -7.73 -20.74
C GLU A 157 12.56 -6.54 -20.40
N ILE A 158 11.25 -6.77 -20.41
CA ILE A 158 10.25 -5.76 -20.04
C ILE A 158 10.38 -5.42 -18.55
N ALA A 159 10.58 -6.44 -17.69
CA ALA A 159 10.75 -6.23 -16.25
C ALA A 159 11.97 -5.35 -15.94
N LYS A 160 13.12 -5.64 -16.54
CA LYS A 160 14.35 -4.85 -16.36
C LYS A 160 14.20 -3.40 -16.84
N THR A 161 13.48 -3.20 -17.94
CA THR A 161 13.35 -1.88 -18.57
C THR A 161 12.34 -0.99 -17.86
N TYR A 162 11.20 -1.54 -17.43
CA TYR A 162 10.06 -0.73 -16.99
C TYR A 162 9.69 -0.88 -15.50
N PHE A 163 10.12 -1.94 -14.81
CA PHE A 163 9.67 -2.23 -13.44
C PHE A 163 10.73 -1.97 -12.37
N VAL A 164 12.02 -2.09 -12.70
CA VAL A 164 13.13 -1.90 -11.74
C VAL A 164 13.07 -0.52 -11.07
N VAL A 165 12.97 0.56 -11.85
CA VAL A 165 12.98 1.92 -11.30
C VAL A 165 11.77 2.14 -10.39
N PRO A 166 10.51 1.91 -10.82
CA PRO A 166 9.35 2.03 -9.93
C PRO A 166 9.49 1.22 -8.64
N SER A 167 9.95 -0.04 -8.71
CA SER A 167 9.99 -0.92 -7.55
C SER A 167 11.08 -0.60 -6.53
N ILE A 168 12.15 0.10 -6.93
CA ILE A 168 13.21 0.54 -6.00
C ILE A 168 12.87 1.90 -5.36
N VAL A 169 12.14 2.76 -6.06
CA VAL A 169 11.85 4.14 -5.60
C VAL A 169 10.50 4.29 -4.88
N THR A 170 9.66 3.26 -4.90
CA THR A 170 8.42 3.23 -4.09
C THR A 170 8.71 2.72 -2.69
#